data_AF-A0A8X6M3A0-F1
#
_entry.id   AF-A0A8X6M3A0-F1
#
_cell.length_a   1.000
_cell.length_b   1.000
_cell.length_c   1.000
_cell.angle_alpha   90.00
_cell.angle_beta   90.00
_cell.angle_gamma   90.00
#
_symmetry.space_group_name_H-M   'P 1'
#
loop_
_entity.id
_entity.type
_entity.pdbx_description
1 polymer ?
#
loop_
_entity_poly.entity_id
_entity_poly.type
_entity_poly.pdbx_seq_one_letter_code
_entity_poly.pdbx_strand_id
1 'polypeptide(L)'
;SQEFFANEEVLSNSLSTSPNVHVNSGRKVRTLYACRGENEMELSFEPNEVIYNVTPSQEPGWIRGTLKGKTGLVPENYVEYFS
;
A
#
# COMPACT_ATOMS: atom_id res chain seq x y z
N SER A 1 -25.82 -31.49 -8.80
CA SER A 1 -24.76 -31.57 -7.79
C SER A 1 -23.42 -31.41 -8.46
N GLN A 2 -22.56 -30.54 -7.88
CA GLN A 2 -21.10 -30.37 -8.08
C GLN A 2 -20.60 -29.95 -9.49
N GLU A 3 -19.63 -29.05 -9.72
CA GLU A 3 -18.78 -28.17 -8.89
C GLU A 3 -18.02 -27.16 -9.78
N PHE A 4 -17.87 -25.92 -9.30
CA PHE A 4 -16.68 -25.04 -9.24
C PHE A 4 -15.90 -24.48 -10.49
N PHE A 5 -15.93 -23.14 -10.57
CA PHE A 5 -14.94 -22.07 -10.90
C PHE A 5 -13.75 -22.30 -11.86
N ALA A 6 -13.60 -21.41 -12.84
CA ALA A 6 -12.66 -20.27 -12.85
C ALA A 6 -12.34 -19.83 -14.29
N ASN A 7 -12.67 -18.58 -14.62
CA ASN A 7 -12.25 -17.91 -15.85
C ASN A 7 -10.86 -17.28 -15.66
N GLU A 8 -9.82 -18.07 -15.88
CA GLU A 8 -8.49 -17.57 -16.21
C GLU A 8 -8.41 -17.19 -17.69
N GLU A 9 -7.54 -16.22 -18.00
CA GLU A 9 -7.08 -15.78 -19.33
C GLU A 9 -7.85 -14.64 -20.00
N VAL A 10 -7.41 -13.40 -19.75
CA VAL A 10 -6.77 -12.47 -20.72
C VAL A 10 -6.53 -11.16 -19.93
N LEU A 11 -5.32 -10.71 -19.59
CA LEU A 11 -4.20 -10.34 -20.42
C LEU A 11 -2.98 -10.16 -19.50
N SER A 12 -1.80 -10.58 -19.97
CA SER A 12 -0.44 -10.11 -19.61
C SER A 12 0.56 -11.24 -19.28
N ASN A 13 0.63 -12.25 -20.15
CA ASN A 13 1.86 -13.01 -20.27
C ASN A 13 2.54 -12.69 -21.59
N SER A 14 3.37 -11.65 -21.58
CA SER A 14 4.53 -11.53 -22.48
C SER A 14 5.48 -10.47 -21.93
N LEU A 15 6.39 -10.88 -21.03
CA LEU A 15 7.85 -10.75 -21.16
C LEU A 15 8.55 -10.74 -19.79
N SER A 16 9.41 -11.76 -19.60
CA SER A 16 10.66 -11.75 -18.83
C SER A 16 10.67 -11.75 -17.29
N THR A 17 11.41 -12.77 -16.81
CA THR A 17 12.31 -12.83 -15.64
C THR A 17 11.72 -13.01 -14.24
N SER A 18 11.74 -14.29 -13.84
CA SER A 18 11.94 -14.85 -12.49
C SER A 18 10.73 -14.87 -11.55
N PRO A 19 10.31 -16.04 -11.03
CA PRO A 19 9.23 -16.14 -10.05
C PRO A 19 9.76 -15.75 -8.67
N ASN A 20 10.14 -14.49 -8.50
CA ASN A 20 10.08 -13.89 -7.18
C ASN A 20 8.75 -13.16 -7.12
N VAL A 21 7.68 -13.94 -6.92
CA VAL A 21 6.48 -13.41 -6.28
C VAL A 21 6.97 -12.98 -4.90
N HIS A 22 7.50 -11.76 -4.82
CA HIS A 22 7.58 -11.05 -3.57
C HIS A 22 6.11 -10.95 -3.15
N VAL A 23 5.66 -11.95 -2.41
CA VAL A 23 4.68 -11.76 -1.36
C VAL A 23 5.23 -10.56 -0.61
N ASN A 24 4.76 -9.37 -0.98
CA ASN A 24 5.13 -8.15 -0.32
C ASN A 24 4.48 -8.34 1.04
N SER A 25 5.21 -8.94 1.98
CA SER A 25 4.85 -9.07 3.38
C SER A 25 4.53 -7.65 3.79
N GLY A 26 3.24 -7.30 3.73
CA GLY A 26 2.84 -5.95 3.32
C GLY A 26 3.59 -4.92 4.12
N ARG A 27 4.43 -4.12 3.46
CA ARG A 27 5.24 -3.11 4.16
C ARG A 27 4.31 -2.29 5.04
N LYS A 28 4.67 -2.19 6.32
CA LYS A 28 3.96 -1.39 7.30
C LYS A 28 4.86 -0.26 7.72
N VAL A 29 4.22 0.87 7.98
CA VAL A 29 4.89 2.01 8.57
C VAL A 29 4.10 2.49 9.76
N ARG A 30 4.81 3.01 10.75
CA ARG A 30 4.22 3.66 11.91
C ARG A 30 4.34 5.16 11.72
N THR A 31 3.25 5.87 11.96
CA THR A 31 3.25 7.34 11.89
C THR A 31 3.99 7.91 13.10
N LEU A 32 4.86 8.89 12.86
CA LEU A 32 5.65 9.57 13.89
C LEU A 32 4.97 10.84 14.37
N TYR A 33 4.20 11.49 13.48
CA TYR A 33 3.53 12.76 13.73
C TYR A 33 2.06 12.67 13.30
N ALA A 34 1.25 13.61 13.78
CA ALA A 34 -0.10 13.78 13.28
C ALA A 34 -0.08 14.44 11.90
N CYS A 35 -0.92 13.98 10.99
CA CYS A 35 -1.18 14.62 9.71
C CYS A 35 -2.69 14.76 9.53
N ARG A 36 -3.12 15.93 9.08
CA ARG A 36 -4.50 16.17 8.67
C ARG A 36 -4.49 16.29 7.17
N GLY A 37 -4.86 15.21 6.47
CA GLY A 37 -4.96 15.22 5.01
C GLY A 37 -5.90 16.34 4.57
N GLU A 38 -5.41 17.19 3.68
CA GLU A 38 -6.17 18.34 3.19
C GLU A 38 -7.16 17.91 2.09
N ASN A 39 -6.86 16.80 1.40
CA ASN A 39 -7.67 16.25 0.32
C ASN A 39 -8.05 14.78 0.50
N GLU A 40 -8.98 14.30 -0.32
CA GLU A 40 -9.43 12.91 -0.33
C GLU A 40 -8.29 11.93 -0.65
N MET A 41 -7.30 12.39 -1.40
CA MET A 41 -6.11 11.64 -1.77
C MET A 41 -5.13 11.44 -0.62
N GLU A 42 -5.18 12.26 0.44
CA GLU A 42 -4.27 12.21 1.59
C GLU A 42 -4.89 11.47 2.77
N LEU A 43 -4.05 10.82 3.57
CA LEU A 43 -4.48 10.20 4.82
C LEU A 43 -4.35 11.17 5.98
N SER A 44 -5.41 11.21 6.81
CA SER A 44 -5.36 11.83 8.13
C SER A 44 -5.06 10.75 9.17
N PHE A 45 -4.07 11.01 10.02
CA PHE A 45 -3.59 10.06 11.01
C PHE A 45 -3.00 10.76 12.22
N GLU A 46 -3.08 10.09 13.36
CA GLU A 46 -2.40 10.48 14.60
C GLU A 46 -1.02 9.81 14.68
N PRO A 47 -0.09 10.26 15.56
CA PRO A 47 1.15 9.54 15.81
C PRO A 47 0.89 8.15 16.41
N ASN A 48 1.78 7.21 16.09
CA ASN A 48 1.73 5.79 16.45
C ASN A 48 0.62 4.96 15.77
N GLU A 49 0.00 5.47 14.72
CA GLU A 49 -0.89 4.68 13.87
C GLU A 49 -0.11 3.81 12.89
N VAL A 50 -0.66 2.64 12.55
CA VAL A 50 -0.03 1.70 11.63
C VAL A 50 -0.73 1.78 10.27
N ILE A 51 0.05 2.11 9.25
CA ILE A 51 -0.39 2.14 7.86
C ILE A 51 0.07 0.85 7.19
N TYR A 52 -0.87 0.19 6.54
CA TYR A 52 -0.68 -1.11 5.88
C TYR A 52 -0.57 -0.95 4.38
N ASN A 53 -0.14 -2.02 3.70
CA ASN A 53 -0.10 -2.09 2.25
C ASN A 53 0.70 -0.93 1.63
N VAL A 54 1.83 -0.59 2.26
CA VAL A 54 2.65 0.56 1.87
C VAL A 54 3.35 0.29 0.55
N THR A 55 3.15 1.21 -0.40
CA THR A 55 3.75 1.21 -1.73
C THR A 55 4.35 2.58 -2.04
N PRO A 56 5.42 2.66 -2.85
CA PRO A 56 5.91 3.96 -3.32
C PRO A 56 4.82 4.71 -4.08
N SER A 57 4.72 6.03 -3.88
CA SER A 57 3.87 6.89 -4.70
C SER A 57 4.58 7.33 -5.98
N GLN A 58 3.83 7.90 -6.93
CA GLN A 58 4.40 8.61 -8.08
C GLN A 58 4.98 9.98 -7.67
N GLU A 59 4.53 10.52 -6.55
CA GLU A 59 4.98 11.80 -6.02
C GLU A 59 6.25 11.61 -5.17
N PRO A 60 7.35 12.32 -5.48
CA PRO A 60 8.60 12.19 -4.74
C PRO A 60 8.43 12.66 -3.30
N GLY A 61 8.87 11.83 -2.34
CA GLY A 61 8.71 12.08 -0.91
C GLY A 61 7.39 11.60 -0.31
N TRP A 62 6.53 10.96 -1.13
CA TRP A 62 5.26 10.40 -0.69
C TRP A 62 5.22 8.88 -0.86
N ILE A 63 4.57 8.23 0.07
CA ILE A 63 4.18 6.83 0.00
C ILE A 63 2.66 6.74 -0.05
N ARG A 64 2.15 5.63 -0.58
CA ARG A 64 0.73 5.32 -0.56
C ARG A 64 0.50 4.15 0.38
N GLY A 65 -0.51 4.24 1.23
CA GLY A 65 -0.83 3.18 2.18
C GLY A 65 -2.30 3.21 2.58
N THR A 66 -2.71 2.22 3.36
CA THR A 66 -4.08 2.04 3.82
C THR A 66 -4.15 2.14 5.34
N LEU A 67 -4.99 3.06 5.82
CA LEU A 67 -5.27 3.27 7.23
C LEU A 67 -6.77 3.34 7.43
N LYS A 68 -7.31 2.57 8.41
CA LYS A 68 -8.74 2.57 8.75
C LYS A 68 -9.66 2.37 7.53
N GLY A 69 -9.23 1.56 6.56
CA GLY A 69 -9.97 1.30 5.31
C GLY A 69 -9.86 2.39 4.24
N LYS A 70 -9.26 3.54 4.54
CA LYS A 70 -8.95 4.58 3.55
C LYS A 70 -7.55 4.35 2.99
N THR A 71 -7.40 4.47 1.67
CA THR A 71 -6.09 4.44 1.01
C THR A 71 -5.75 5.82 0.51
N GLY A 72 -4.55 6.29 0.79
CA GLY A 72 -4.12 7.62 0.38
C GLY A 72 -2.62 7.82 0.53
N LEU A 73 -2.21 9.05 0.23
CA LEU A 73 -0.86 9.55 0.29
C LEU A 73 -0.48 9.89 1.73
N VAL A 74 0.76 9.57 2.05
CA VAL A 74 1.40 9.78 3.34
C VAL A 74 2.81 10.32 3.06
N PRO A 75 3.25 11.39 3.72
CA PRO A 75 4.61 11.87 3.57
C PRO A 75 5.59 10.84 4.17
N GLU A 76 6.62 10.47 3.41
CA GLU A 76 7.62 9.48 3.86
C GLU A 76 8.32 9.94 5.16
N ASN A 77 8.59 11.24 5.29
CA ASN A 77 9.23 11.82 6.48
C ASN A 77 8.36 11.80 7.74
N TYR A 78 7.08 11.44 7.62
CA TYR A 78 6.13 11.39 8.74
C TYR A 78 5.99 9.99 9.31
N VAL A 79 6.71 9.03 8.76
CA VAL A 79 6.59 7.63 9.13
C VAL A 79 7.94 6.96 9.31
N GLU A 80 7.94 5.86 10.04
CA GLU A 80 9.07 4.94 10.12
C GLU A 80 8.64 3.56 9.61
N TYR A 81 9.50 2.93 8.81
CA TYR A 81 9.34 1.51 8.47
C TYR A 81 9.72 0.68 9.69
N PHE A 82 8.86 -0.25 10.05
CA PHE A 82 9.13 -1.20 11.13
C PHE A 82 8.88 -2.62 10.64
N SER A 83 9.69 -3.55 11.15
CA SER A 83 9.59 -4.98 10.85
C SER A 83 8.72 -5.72 11.86
#